data_AF-A0A3D1IVN3-F1
#
_entry.id   AF-A0A3D1IVN3-F1
#
_cell.length_a   1.000
_cell.length_b   1.000
_cell.length_c   1.000
_cell.angle_alpha   90.00
_cell.angle_beta   90.00
_cell.angle_gamma   90.00
#
_symmetry.space_group_name_H-M   'P 1'
#
loop_
_entity.id
_entity.type
_entity.pdbx_description
1 polymer ?
#
loop_
_entity_poly.entity_id
_entity_poly.type
_entity_poly.pdbx_seq_one_letter_code
_entity_poly.pdbx_strand_id
1 'polypeptide(L)'
;VDLTALLPHHAAAYVARHGGAIRCGISVKQIRRDGSRWWLGLSASPDASQETTEAQFDRIVVATQPGQAATLLADLIDTSAMASLDYEPITTCYLQYAADLRLPQEFFALVDDAEAGIWGQFVFDRGRLDPAHGGLLAVVVSASSAAVALSREALTTTITAQLAQVFKMPELARPLWSRLISEKRATFACTPGLKRPLNDTGITGLALAGDYTAGEYPASLEGAVRSGVLAARHITNDQVR
;
A
#
# COMPACT_ATOMS: atom_id res chain seq x y z
N VAL A 1 12.98 -12.56 -8.54
CA VAL A 1 11.57 -12.60 -8.98
C VAL A 1 11.10 -11.16 -9.00
N ASP A 2 10.78 -10.65 -10.19
CA ASP A 2 10.19 -9.32 -10.33
C ASP A 2 8.71 -9.36 -9.91
N LEU A 3 8.42 -8.86 -8.72
CA LEU A 3 7.06 -8.80 -8.18
C LEU A 3 6.17 -7.83 -8.97
N THR A 4 6.75 -6.84 -9.66
CA THR A 4 6.02 -5.88 -10.50
C THR A 4 5.48 -6.58 -11.75
N ALA A 5 6.31 -7.43 -12.35
CA ALA A 5 5.90 -8.27 -13.46
C ALA A 5 4.75 -9.20 -13.06
N LEU A 6 4.72 -9.69 -11.82
CA LEU A 6 3.76 -10.72 -11.38
C LEU A 6 2.30 -10.24 -11.33
N LEU A 7 2.05 -8.98 -10.94
CA LEU A 7 0.67 -8.48 -10.81
C LEU A 7 0.42 -7.15 -11.55
N PRO A 8 1.00 -6.00 -11.15
CA PRO A 8 0.58 -4.72 -11.69
C PRO A 8 0.86 -4.57 -13.19
N HIS A 9 1.99 -5.07 -13.71
CA HIS A 9 2.26 -5.05 -15.15
C HIS A 9 1.31 -5.97 -15.94
N HIS A 10 1.03 -7.16 -15.43
CA HIS A 10 0.07 -8.08 -16.07
C HIS A 10 -1.34 -7.49 -16.09
N ALA A 11 -1.78 -6.88 -14.99
CA ALA A 11 -3.09 -6.21 -14.91
C ALA A 11 -3.18 -5.03 -15.90
N ALA A 12 -2.16 -4.17 -15.95
CA ALA A 12 -2.11 -3.05 -16.90
C ALA A 12 -2.13 -3.53 -18.37
N ALA A 13 -1.35 -4.56 -18.69
CA ALA A 13 -1.33 -5.15 -20.02
C ALA A 13 -2.67 -5.79 -20.40
N TYR A 14 -3.35 -6.43 -19.44
CA TYR A 14 -4.69 -6.98 -19.64
C TYR A 14 -5.68 -5.87 -20.00
N VAL A 15 -5.71 -4.76 -19.25
CA VAL A 15 -6.57 -3.60 -19.53
C VAL A 15 -6.31 -3.05 -20.94
N ALA A 16 -5.04 -2.85 -21.31
CA ALA A 16 -4.65 -2.35 -22.62
C ALA A 16 -5.09 -3.27 -23.77
N ARG A 17 -4.95 -4.59 -23.61
CA ARG A 17 -5.39 -5.59 -24.60
C ARG A 17 -6.91 -5.61 -24.82
N HIS A 18 -7.69 -5.11 -23.86
CA HIS A 18 -9.15 -5.04 -23.93
C HIS A 18 -9.66 -3.61 -24.22
N GLY A 19 -8.82 -2.75 -24.81
CA GLY A 19 -9.20 -1.41 -25.27
C GLY A 19 -9.22 -0.34 -24.17
N GLY A 20 -8.82 -0.67 -22.94
CA GLY A 20 -8.59 0.32 -21.89
C GLY A 20 -7.26 1.05 -22.06
N ALA A 21 -7.10 2.16 -21.33
CA ALA A 21 -5.86 2.93 -21.33
C ALA A 21 -5.33 3.12 -19.90
N ILE A 22 -4.01 2.97 -19.73
CA ILE A 22 -3.31 3.26 -18.49
C ILE A 22 -2.47 4.51 -18.70
N ARG A 23 -2.71 5.55 -17.91
CA ARG A 23 -2.01 6.84 -18.01
C ARG A 23 -1.27 7.12 -16.70
N CYS A 24 0.05 6.93 -16.71
CA CYS A 24 0.91 7.25 -15.56
C CYS A 24 1.33 8.72 -15.59
N GLY A 25 1.75 9.25 -14.44
CA GLY A 25 2.20 10.65 -14.33
C GLY A 25 1.08 11.69 -14.41
N ILE A 26 -0.19 11.25 -14.40
CA ILE A 26 -1.36 12.13 -14.43
C ILE A 26 -2.07 12.04 -13.08
N SER A 27 -2.15 13.16 -12.37
CA SER A 27 -2.88 13.28 -11.11
C SER A 27 -4.28 13.84 -11.33
N VAL A 28 -5.29 13.25 -10.68
CA VAL A 28 -6.62 13.84 -10.55
C VAL A 28 -6.58 14.88 -9.43
N LYS A 29 -6.90 16.13 -9.75
CA LYS A 29 -6.91 17.25 -8.80
C LYS A 29 -8.32 17.63 -8.34
N GLN A 30 -9.33 17.35 -9.16
CA GLN A 30 -10.72 17.68 -8.85
C GLN A 30 -11.67 16.67 -9.49
N ILE A 31 -12.77 16.39 -8.82
CA ILE A 31 -13.91 15.64 -9.33
C ILE A 31 -15.14 16.54 -9.25
N ARG A 32 -15.86 16.68 -10.36
CA ARG A 32 -17.14 17.40 -10.41
C ARG A 32 -18.18 16.56 -11.13
N ARG A 33 -19.44 16.80 -10.81
CA ARG A 33 -20.58 16.23 -11.51
C ARG A 33 -21.37 17.34 -12.18
N ASP A 34 -21.66 17.16 -13.47
CA ASP A 34 -22.55 18.05 -14.24
C ASP A 34 -23.59 17.19 -14.94
N GLY A 35 -24.84 17.27 -14.47
CA GLY A 35 -25.91 16.38 -14.87
C GLY A 35 -25.55 14.90 -14.67
N SER A 36 -25.53 14.13 -15.76
CA SER A 36 -25.19 12.70 -15.76
C SER A 36 -23.69 12.41 -15.96
N ARG A 37 -22.86 13.43 -16.19
CA ARG A 37 -21.46 13.26 -16.58
C ARG A 37 -20.52 13.65 -15.43
N TRP A 38 -19.41 12.91 -15.34
CA TRP A 38 -18.33 13.15 -14.39
C TRP A 38 -17.18 13.87 -15.07
N TRP A 39 -16.68 14.90 -14.42
CA TRP A 39 -15.56 15.71 -14.89
C TRP A 39 -14.37 15.56 -13.95
N LEU A 40 -13.21 15.26 -14.52
CA LEU A 40 -11.95 15.15 -13.81
C LEU A 40 -11.01 16.28 -14.24
N GLY A 41 -10.52 17.05 -13.28
CA GLY A 41 -9.38 17.95 -13.48
C GLY A 41 -8.08 17.16 -13.40
N LEU A 42 -7.34 17.10 -14.49
CA LEU A 42 -6.13 16.28 -14.66
C LEU A 42 -4.90 17.18 -14.77
N SER A 43 -3.83 16.85 -14.04
CA SER A 43 -2.53 17.52 -14.15
C SER A 43 -1.41 16.51 -14.36
N ALA A 44 -0.56 16.77 -15.36
CA ALA A 44 0.70 16.05 -15.57
C ALA A 44 1.85 16.57 -14.68
N SER A 45 1.59 17.64 -13.91
CA SER A 45 2.57 18.27 -13.03
C SER A 45 2.17 18.09 -11.56
N PRO A 46 3.14 17.84 -10.67
CA PRO A 46 2.89 17.91 -9.23
C PRO A 46 2.57 19.34 -8.78
N ASP A 47 2.99 20.35 -9.54
CA ASP A 47 2.73 21.77 -9.25
C ASP A 47 1.26 22.12 -9.49
N ALA A 48 0.58 22.58 -8.43
CA ALA A 48 -0.83 22.95 -8.46
C ALA A 48 -1.09 24.27 -9.21
N SER A 49 -0.05 25.03 -9.55
CA SER A 49 -0.16 26.30 -10.28
C SER A 49 -0.22 26.15 -11.80
N GLN A 50 -0.01 24.93 -12.34
CA GLN A 50 -0.08 24.68 -13.77
C GLN A 50 -1.49 24.30 -14.24
N GLU A 51 -1.75 24.57 -15.52
CA GLU A 51 -3.02 24.29 -16.18
C GLU A 51 -3.48 22.85 -15.98
N THR A 52 -4.72 22.70 -15.53
CA THR A 52 -5.40 21.41 -15.49
C THR A 52 -6.14 21.21 -16.79
N THR A 53 -6.04 20.01 -17.34
CA THR A 53 -6.88 19.59 -18.48
C THR A 53 -8.12 18.90 -17.94
N GLU A 54 -9.25 19.06 -18.61
CA GLU A 54 -10.49 18.40 -18.21
C GLU A 54 -10.75 17.15 -19.04
N ALA A 55 -11.26 16.11 -18.38
CA ALA A 55 -11.74 14.90 -19.05
C ALA A 55 -13.12 14.51 -18.50
N GLN A 56 -13.97 14.01 -19.40
CA GLN A 56 -15.32 13.56 -19.08
C GLN A 56 -15.42 12.03 -19.05
N PHE A 57 -16.25 11.53 -18.15
CA PHE A 57 -16.58 10.11 -18.01
C PHE A 57 -18.06 9.93 -17.69
N ASP A 58 -18.63 8.81 -18.14
CA ASP A 58 -19.99 8.40 -17.76
C ASP A 58 -20.05 7.92 -16.31
N ARG A 59 -18.99 7.26 -15.85
CA ARG A 59 -18.88 6.65 -14.53
C ARG A 59 -17.42 6.70 -14.06
N ILE A 60 -17.22 6.80 -12.76
CA ILE A 60 -15.90 6.85 -12.13
C ILE A 60 -15.80 5.90 -10.94
N VAL A 61 -14.62 5.32 -10.77
CA VAL A 61 -14.24 4.60 -9.54
C VAL A 61 -13.06 5.34 -8.92
N VAL A 62 -13.21 5.75 -7.66
CA VAL A 62 -12.12 6.38 -6.91
C VAL A 62 -11.37 5.29 -6.15
N ALA A 63 -10.20 4.91 -6.69
CA ALA A 63 -9.33 3.86 -6.16
C ALA A 63 -8.06 4.42 -5.46
N THR A 64 -8.16 5.62 -4.89
CA THR A 64 -7.05 6.29 -4.20
C THR A 64 -7.02 5.94 -2.72
N GLN A 65 -5.91 6.27 -2.03
CA GLN A 65 -5.85 6.20 -0.56
C GLN A 65 -6.99 7.00 0.12
N PRO A 66 -7.42 6.62 1.34
CA PRO A 66 -8.63 7.16 1.97
C PRO A 66 -8.63 8.68 2.10
N GLY A 67 -7.52 9.27 2.57
CA GLY A 67 -7.41 10.72 2.72
C GLY A 67 -7.53 11.48 1.39
N GLN A 68 -6.97 10.94 0.31
CA GLN A 68 -7.09 11.53 -1.03
C GLN A 68 -8.51 11.39 -1.56
N ALA A 69 -9.15 10.24 -1.35
CA ALA A 69 -10.55 10.02 -1.73
C ALA A 69 -11.46 11.00 -0.97
N ALA A 70 -11.24 11.18 0.34
CA ALA A 70 -11.97 12.14 1.15
C ALA A 70 -11.83 13.58 0.62
N THR A 71 -10.62 14.00 0.26
CA THR A 71 -10.39 15.34 -0.34
C THR A 71 -11.09 15.49 -1.69
N LEU A 72 -10.97 14.51 -2.57
CA LEU A 72 -11.56 14.60 -3.93
C LEU A 72 -13.09 14.56 -3.93
N LEU A 73 -13.70 14.01 -2.88
CA LEU A 73 -15.14 13.75 -2.80
C LEU A 73 -15.87 14.60 -1.75
N ALA A 74 -15.19 15.52 -1.05
CA ALA A 74 -15.73 16.28 0.07
C ALA A 74 -17.00 17.07 -0.27
N ASP A 75 -17.12 17.58 -1.51
CA ASP A 75 -18.27 18.35 -1.97
C ASP A 75 -19.40 17.46 -2.55
N LEU A 76 -19.20 16.14 -2.59
CA LEU A 76 -20.09 15.20 -3.28
C LEU A 76 -20.79 14.24 -2.30
N ILE A 77 -20.08 13.74 -1.29
CA ILE A 77 -20.60 12.78 -0.31
C ILE A 77 -20.06 13.09 1.09
N ASP A 78 -20.68 12.50 2.12
CA ASP A 78 -20.06 12.45 3.44
C ASP A 78 -18.79 11.57 3.39
N THR A 79 -17.64 12.19 3.64
CA THR A 79 -16.33 11.54 3.62
C THR A 79 -15.77 11.24 5.01
N SER A 80 -16.56 11.44 6.07
CA SER A 80 -16.14 11.28 7.47
C SER A 80 -15.49 9.93 7.75
N ALA A 81 -16.07 8.84 7.26
CA ALA A 81 -15.55 7.47 7.45
C ALA A 81 -14.21 7.21 6.74
N MET A 82 -13.84 7.99 5.73
CA MET A 82 -12.52 7.92 5.08
C MET A 82 -11.50 8.82 5.79
N ALA A 83 -11.95 9.99 6.25
CA ALA A 83 -11.10 10.99 6.90
C ALA A 83 -10.72 10.61 8.33
N SER A 84 -11.52 9.79 9.02
CA SER A 84 -11.32 9.40 10.42
C SER A 84 -10.49 8.12 10.61
N LEU A 85 -9.94 7.54 9.54
CA LEU A 85 -9.12 6.34 9.66
C LEU A 85 -7.78 6.68 10.32
N ASP A 86 -7.49 6.00 11.42
CA ASP A 86 -6.15 5.94 12.00
C ASP A 86 -5.27 4.95 11.22
N TYR A 87 -3.96 5.09 11.35
CA TYR A 87 -3.00 4.30 10.60
C TYR A 87 -1.91 3.71 11.47
N GLU A 88 -1.49 2.50 11.11
CA GLU A 88 -0.34 1.82 11.67
C GLU A 88 0.83 1.88 10.68
N PRO A 89 2.02 2.31 11.13
CA PRO A 89 3.21 2.33 10.29
C PRO A 89 3.77 0.92 10.11
N ILE A 90 4.38 0.68 8.95
CA ILE A 90 5.21 -0.49 8.71
C ILE A 90 6.61 0.00 8.38
N THR A 91 7.61 -0.55 9.07
CA THR A 91 9.02 -0.26 8.85
C THR A 91 9.72 -1.47 8.28
N THR A 92 10.46 -1.28 7.18
CA THR A 92 11.35 -2.30 6.63
C THR A 92 12.80 -1.87 6.84
N CYS A 93 13.58 -2.73 7.50
CA CYS A 93 15.02 -2.60 7.66
C CYS A 93 15.71 -3.45 6.59
N TYR A 94 16.34 -2.78 5.62
CA TYR A 94 17.17 -3.42 4.62
C TYR A 94 18.61 -3.53 5.15
N LEU A 95 19.18 -4.73 5.07
CA LEU A 95 20.50 -5.06 5.58
C LEU A 95 21.30 -5.76 4.49
N GLN A 96 22.43 -5.18 4.08
CA GLN A 96 23.30 -5.79 3.08
C GLN A 96 24.47 -6.50 3.73
N TYR A 97 24.77 -7.70 3.25
CA TYR A 97 25.92 -8.52 3.62
C TYR A 97 26.73 -8.90 2.37
N ALA A 98 27.72 -9.77 2.55
CA ALA A 98 28.44 -10.38 1.44
C ALA A 98 27.47 -11.08 0.48
N ALA A 99 27.77 -11.02 -0.83
CA ALA A 99 26.84 -11.44 -1.88
C ALA A 99 26.48 -12.94 -1.84
N ASP A 100 27.27 -13.75 -1.15
CA ASP A 100 27.11 -15.19 -0.92
C ASP A 100 26.39 -15.52 0.39
N LEU A 101 26.20 -14.55 1.30
CA LEU A 101 25.44 -14.76 2.53
C LEU A 101 24.00 -15.15 2.19
N ARG A 102 23.54 -16.27 2.73
CA ARG A 102 22.17 -16.77 2.55
C ARG A 102 21.59 -17.26 3.85
N LEU A 103 20.32 -16.98 4.07
CA LEU A 103 19.52 -17.65 5.09
C LEU A 103 19.15 -19.07 4.61
N PRO A 104 18.78 -19.99 5.53
CA PRO A 104 18.41 -21.35 5.15
C PRO A 104 17.18 -21.40 4.21
N GLN A 105 16.29 -20.41 4.30
CA GLN A 105 15.09 -20.26 3.46
C GLN A 105 14.91 -18.80 3.01
N GLU A 106 14.03 -18.58 2.04
CA GLU A 106 13.68 -17.29 1.47
C GLU A 106 12.98 -16.37 2.47
N PHE A 107 12.22 -16.95 3.40
CA PHE A 107 11.33 -16.23 4.31
C PHE A 107 11.24 -16.93 5.66
N PHE A 108 11.24 -16.14 6.73
CA PHE A 108 10.94 -16.59 8.08
C PHE A 108 9.98 -15.62 8.76
N ALA A 109 9.01 -16.17 9.49
CA ALA A 109 8.39 -15.47 10.61
C ALA A 109 9.31 -15.59 11.83
N LEU A 110 9.57 -14.47 12.47
CA LEU A 110 10.40 -14.34 13.65
C LEU A 110 9.48 -14.14 14.85
N VAL A 111 9.93 -14.58 16.02
CA VAL A 111 9.29 -14.20 17.28
C VAL A 111 9.70 -12.76 17.59
N ASP A 112 8.72 -11.88 17.71
CA ASP A 112 8.87 -10.51 18.18
C ASP A 112 8.43 -10.38 19.65
N ASP A 113 9.07 -9.45 20.36
CA ASP A 113 8.78 -9.10 21.74
C ASP A 113 9.24 -7.65 21.96
N ALA A 114 8.29 -6.72 21.87
CA ALA A 114 8.55 -5.30 22.01
C ALA A 114 9.11 -4.93 23.39
N GLU A 115 8.74 -5.66 24.45
CA GLU A 115 9.23 -5.41 25.82
C GLU A 115 10.70 -5.80 25.96
N ALA A 116 11.10 -6.89 25.29
CA ALA A 116 12.50 -7.32 25.20
C ALA A 116 13.32 -6.57 24.13
N GLY A 117 12.71 -5.64 23.39
CA GLY A 117 13.37 -4.91 22.30
C GLY A 117 13.65 -5.76 21.06
N ILE A 118 12.88 -6.82 20.86
CA ILE A 118 12.93 -7.74 19.72
C ILE A 118 11.83 -7.34 18.74
N TRP A 119 12.21 -6.74 17.61
CA TRP A 119 11.25 -6.04 16.75
C TRP A 119 10.97 -6.72 15.40
N GLY A 120 11.94 -7.46 14.86
CA GLY A 120 11.79 -8.11 13.57
C GLY A 120 10.71 -9.18 13.64
N GLN A 121 9.68 -9.07 12.80
CA GLN A 121 8.57 -10.03 12.71
C GLN A 121 8.71 -10.95 11.50
N PHE A 122 9.24 -10.42 10.40
CA PHE A 122 9.50 -11.19 9.20
C PHE A 122 10.86 -10.83 8.63
N VAL A 123 11.57 -11.81 8.08
CA VAL A 123 12.78 -11.57 7.30
C VAL A 123 12.69 -12.27 5.96
N PHE A 124 13.02 -11.54 4.91
CA PHE A 124 13.11 -12.05 3.55
C PHE A 124 14.56 -12.01 3.08
N ASP A 125 15.09 -13.15 2.65
CA ASP A 125 16.34 -13.22 1.90
C ASP A 125 16.05 -12.87 0.44
N ARG A 126 16.31 -11.59 0.09
CA ARG A 126 16.07 -11.08 -1.25
C ARG A 126 16.98 -11.76 -2.28
N GLY A 127 18.17 -12.22 -1.87
CA GLY A 127 19.13 -12.91 -2.73
C GLY A 127 18.68 -14.31 -3.14
N ARG A 128 17.83 -14.97 -2.34
CA ARG A 128 17.18 -16.23 -2.73
C ARG A 128 15.99 -16.01 -3.66
N LEU A 129 15.28 -14.90 -3.51
CA LEU A 129 14.16 -14.54 -4.38
C LEU A 129 14.65 -14.00 -5.73
N ASP A 130 15.73 -13.23 -5.72
CA ASP A 130 16.36 -12.63 -6.89
C ASP A 130 17.89 -12.61 -6.74
N PRO A 131 18.64 -13.37 -7.55
CA PRO A 131 20.10 -13.40 -7.47
C PRO A 131 20.78 -12.02 -7.60
N ALA A 132 20.13 -11.04 -8.25
CA ALA A 132 20.64 -9.66 -8.34
C ALA A 132 20.69 -8.93 -6.99
N HIS A 133 20.11 -9.53 -5.93
CA HIS A 133 20.06 -8.98 -4.58
C HIS A 133 20.82 -9.88 -3.58
N GLY A 134 21.87 -10.57 -4.02
CA GLY A 134 22.70 -11.41 -3.16
C GLY A 134 23.13 -10.70 -1.87
N GLY A 135 22.92 -11.37 -0.72
CA GLY A 135 23.27 -10.84 0.60
C GLY A 135 22.33 -9.75 1.13
N LEU A 136 21.25 -9.40 0.43
CA LEU A 136 20.28 -8.41 0.90
C LEU A 136 19.17 -9.09 1.71
N LEU A 137 19.04 -8.72 2.98
CA LEU A 137 17.91 -9.10 3.82
C LEU A 137 16.95 -7.91 3.99
N ALA A 138 15.65 -8.19 3.96
CA ALA A 138 14.60 -7.23 4.28
C ALA A 138 13.84 -7.70 5.52
N VAL A 139 13.99 -6.98 6.63
CA VAL A 139 13.31 -7.28 7.89
C VAL A 139 12.12 -6.35 8.06
N VAL A 140 10.94 -6.91 8.24
CA VAL A 140 9.68 -6.16 8.41
C VAL A 140 9.32 -6.08 9.89
N VAL A 141 8.95 -4.88 10.32
CA VAL A 141 8.36 -4.57 11.62
C VAL A 141 7.00 -3.93 11.34
N SER A 142 5.92 -4.65 11.62
CA SER A 142 4.54 -4.15 11.50
C SER A 142 4.13 -3.39 12.76
N ALA A 143 3.09 -2.54 12.64
CA ALA A 143 2.60 -1.68 13.73
C ALA A 143 3.74 -0.97 14.47
N SER A 144 4.69 -0.43 13.70
CA SER A 144 6.02 -0.06 14.18
C SER A 144 6.04 1.25 14.97
N SER A 145 4.91 1.71 15.53
CA SER A 145 4.79 3.00 16.20
C SER A 145 5.78 3.12 17.37
N ALA A 146 5.86 2.08 18.22
CA ALA A 146 6.83 2.02 19.32
C ALA A 146 8.28 1.84 18.82
N ALA A 147 8.48 1.04 17.77
CA ALA A 147 9.81 0.82 17.18
C ALA A 147 10.39 2.10 16.54
N VAL A 148 9.54 2.91 15.88
CA VAL A 148 9.94 4.17 15.22
C VAL A 148 10.25 5.28 16.24
N ALA A 149 9.81 5.15 17.49
CA ALA A 149 10.24 6.05 18.57
C ALA A 149 11.72 5.86 18.93
N LEU A 150 12.33 4.70 18.61
CA LEU A 150 13.76 4.48 18.71
C LEU A 150 14.50 5.27 17.62
N SER A 151 15.77 5.58 17.87
CA SER A 151 16.63 6.05 16.79
C SER A 151 16.79 4.97 15.73
N ARG A 152 16.98 5.37 14.47
CA ARG A 152 17.21 4.43 13.36
C ARG A 152 18.38 3.47 13.64
N GLU A 153 19.43 3.99 14.26
CA GLU A 153 20.61 3.22 14.63
C GLU A 153 20.29 2.19 15.72
N ALA A 154 19.54 2.57 16.75
CA ALA A 154 19.13 1.68 17.82
C ALA A 154 18.24 0.55 17.29
N LEU A 155 17.23 0.86 16.47
CA LEU A 155 16.36 -0.14 15.86
C LEU A 155 17.12 -1.08 14.90
N THR A 156 18.06 -0.55 14.12
CA THR A 156 18.92 -1.41 13.27
C THR A 156 19.73 -2.37 14.13
N THR A 157 20.33 -1.87 15.22
CA THR A 157 21.20 -2.66 16.10
C THR A 157 20.43 -3.78 16.79
N THR A 158 19.22 -3.52 17.28
CA THR A 158 18.38 -4.56 17.89
C THR A 158 17.95 -5.61 16.87
N ILE A 159 17.58 -5.19 15.65
CA ILE A 159 17.24 -6.11 14.56
C ILE A 159 18.42 -7.00 14.17
N THR A 160 19.62 -6.44 13.96
CA THR A 160 20.79 -7.25 13.55
C THR A 160 21.22 -8.21 14.65
N ALA A 161 21.13 -7.79 15.93
CA ALA A 161 21.37 -8.67 17.07
C ALA A 161 20.35 -9.82 17.14
N GLN A 162 19.06 -9.53 16.96
CA GLN A 162 18.01 -10.53 16.88
C GLN A 162 18.30 -11.55 15.78
N LEU A 163 18.62 -11.11 14.56
CA LEU A 163 18.92 -12.00 13.44
C LEU A 163 20.13 -12.91 13.76
N ALA A 164 21.21 -12.33 14.28
CA ALA A 164 22.41 -13.10 14.62
C ALA A 164 22.13 -14.18 15.66
N GLN A 165 21.30 -13.87 16.66
CA GLN A 165 20.89 -14.81 17.69
C GLN A 165 19.97 -15.91 17.14
N VAL A 166 18.93 -15.54 16.39
CA VAL A 166 17.93 -16.50 15.86
C VAL A 166 18.57 -17.48 14.88
N PHE A 167 19.39 -16.99 13.94
CA PHE A 167 20.02 -17.83 12.92
C PHE A 167 21.34 -18.44 13.36
N LYS A 168 21.86 -18.06 14.53
CA LYS A 168 23.20 -18.45 15.02
C LYS A 168 24.31 -18.11 14.03
N MET A 169 24.20 -16.93 13.42
CA MET A 169 25.10 -16.40 12.40
C MET A 169 25.65 -15.05 12.89
N PRO A 170 26.80 -15.02 13.58
CA PRO A 170 27.37 -13.80 14.16
C PRO A 170 27.62 -12.67 13.14
N GLU A 171 27.88 -13.02 11.89
CA GLU A 171 28.06 -12.09 10.78
C GLU A 171 26.80 -11.24 10.52
N LEU A 172 25.60 -11.72 10.87
CA LEU A 172 24.37 -10.96 10.73
C LEU A 172 24.32 -9.73 11.66
N ALA A 173 25.11 -9.70 12.73
CA ALA A 173 25.20 -8.56 13.62
C ALA A 173 25.86 -7.34 12.95
N ARG A 174 26.58 -7.53 11.82
CA ARG A 174 27.43 -6.52 11.18
C ARG A 174 27.15 -6.42 9.68
N PRO A 175 26.03 -5.78 9.27
CA PRO A 175 25.77 -5.52 7.87
C PRO A 175 26.82 -4.55 7.29
N LEU A 176 27.12 -4.68 6.00
CA LEU A 176 27.94 -3.74 5.23
C LEU A 176 27.28 -2.37 5.15
N TRP A 177 25.96 -2.34 5.02
CA TRP A 177 25.14 -1.14 5.15
C TRP A 177 23.72 -1.51 5.60
N SER A 178 23.03 -0.55 6.20
CA SER A 178 21.61 -0.66 6.56
C SER A 178 20.80 0.52 6.04
N ARG A 179 19.51 0.30 5.77
CA ARG A 179 18.54 1.35 5.42
C ARG A 179 17.17 1.02 5.99
N LEU A 180 16.68 1.90 6.87
CA LEU A 180 15.32 1.85 7.38
C LEU A 180 14.41 2.72 6.52
N ILE A 181 13.31 2.12 6.05
CA ILE A 181 12.23 2.80 5.34
C ILE A 181 10.94 2.56 6.12
N SER A 182 10.27 3.64 6.53
CA SER A 182 9.02 3.59 7.26
C SER A 182 7.92 4.25 6.43
N GLU A 183 6.87 3.49 6.13
CA GLU A 183 5.62 4.05 5.60
C GLU A 183 4.71 4.36 6.79
N LYS A 184 4.46 5.64 7.03
CA LYS A 184 3.71 6.11 8.21
C LYS A 184 2.24 5.74 8.15
N ARG A 185 1.69 5.62 6.94
CA ARG A 185 0.29 5.28 6.69
C ARG A 185 0.19 4.01 5.85
N ALA A 186 0.84 2.95 6.34
CA ALA A 186 0.97 1.70 5.58
C ALA A 186 -0.35 0.93 5.54
N THR A 187 -1.04 0.83 6.67
CA THR A 187 -2.34 0.17 6.81
C THR A 187 -3.23 0.98 7.72
N PHE A 188 -4.52 1.10 7.42
CA PHE A 188 -5.45 1.67 8.40
C PHE A 188 -5.59 0.72 9.60
N ALA A 189 -5.76 1.28 10.79
CA ALA A 189 -5.92 0.52 12.03
C ALA A 189 -7.29 -0.18 12.05
N CYS A 190 -7.31 -1.51 11.92
CA CYS A 190 -8.54 -2.31 11.89
C CYS A 190 -9.11 -2.54 13.30
N THR A 191 -9.51 -1.48 14.00
CA THR A 191 -10.03 -1.57 15.36
C THR A 191 -11.46 -2.13 15.42
N PRO A 192 -11.86 -2.81 16.52
CA PRO A 192 -13.22 -3.32 16.65
C PRO A 192 -14.28 -2.22 16.52
N GLY A 193 -15.31 -2.48 15.72
CA GLY A 193 -16.42 -1.54 15.51
C GLY A 193 -16.11 -0.38 14.56
N LEU A 194 -14.92 -0.34 13.95
CA LEU A 194 -14.57 0.67 12.96
C LEU A 194 -15.56 0.66 11.78
N LYS A 195 -16.17 1.82 11.53
CA LYS A 195 -17.04 2.02 10.37
C LYS A 195 -16.18 2.37 9.15
N ARG A 196 -16.24 1.50 8.14
CA ARG A 196 -15.58 1.71 6.84
C ARG A 196 -16.60 2.13 5.77
N PRO A 197 -16.22 2.96 4.79
CA PRO A 197 -17.12 3.33 3.69
C PRO A 197 -17.47 2.11 2.82
N LEU A 198 -18.68 2.10 2.27
CA LEU A 198 -19.08 1.09 1.28
C LEU A 198 -18.47 1.42 -0.09
N ASN A 199 -18.37 0.42 -0.98
CA ASN A 199 -18.00 0.66 -2.38
C ASN A 199 -19.07 1.48 -3.12
N ASP A 200 -20.35 1.26 -2.78
CA ASP A 200 -21.46 2.07 -3.26
C ASP A 200 -21.55 3.38 -2.49
N THR A 201 -21.45 4.51 -3.20
CA THR A 201 -21.56 5.85 -2.61
C THR A 201 -22.99 6.35 -2.51
N GLY A 202 -23.96 5.63 -3.08
CA GLY A 202 -25.33 6.09 -3.27
C GLY A 202 -25.50 7.08 -4.42
N ILE A 203 -24.40 7.50 -5.07
CA ILE A 203 -24.43 8.39 -6.23
C ILE A 203 -24.25 7.57 -7.51
N THR A 204 -25.24 7.65 -8.41
CA THR A 204 -25.19 6.98 -9.72
C THR A 204 -23.89 7.28 -10.47
N GLY A 205 -23.19 6.22 -10.87
CA GLY A 205 -21.94 6.31 -11.61
C GLY A 205 -20.71 6.69 -10.79
N LEU A 206 -20.78 6.70 -9.45
CA LEU A 206 -19.62 6.88 -8.57
C LEU A 206 -19.50 5.70 -7.58
N ALA A 207 -18.34 5.04 -7.59
CA ALA A 207 -18.00 4.01 -6.61
C ALA A 207 -16.61 4.26 -5.98
N LEU A 208 -16.41 3.71 -4.79
CA LEU A 208 -15.13 3.66 -4.08
C LEU A 208 -14.46 2.29 -4.25
N ALA A 209 -13.15 2.28 -4.41
CA ALA A 209 -12.34 1.07 -4.35
C ALA A 209 -11.11 1.28 -3.45
N GLY A 210 -10.71 0.23 -2.76
CA GLY A 210 -9.58 0.22 -1.85
C GLY A 210 -9.79 -0.75 -0.70
N ASP A 211 -8.71 -1.22 -0.13
CA ASP A 211 -8.69 -2.10 1.04
C ASP A 211 -9.36 -1.48 2.29
N TYR A 212 -9.46 -0.15 2.34
CA TYR A 212 -10.18 0.62 3.35
C TYR A 212 -11.70 0.58 3.23
N THR A 213 -12.25 0.08 2.12
CA THR A 213 -13.71 -0.07 1.99
C THR A 213 -14.21 -1.26 2.82
N ALA A 214 -15.48 -1.25 3.21
CA ALA A 214 -16.06 -2.27 4.05
C ALA A 214 -16.04 -3.64 3.36
N GLY A 215 -15.54 -4.66 4.07
CA GLY A 215 -15.47 -6.03 3.58
C GLY A 215 -14.99 -7.01 4.66
N GLU A 216 -14.79 -8.27 4.29
CA GLU A 216 -14.38 -9.32 5.23
C GLU A 216 -12.91 -9.20 5.68
N TYR A 217 -12.08 -8.56 4.85
CA TYR A 217 -10.64 -8.49 5.06
C TYR A 217 -10.21 -7.15 5.69
N PRO A 218 -9.12 -7.15 6.47
CA PRO A 218 -8.41 -5.93 6.88
C PRO A 218 -7.69 -5.29 5.67
N ALA A 219 -6.90 -4.24 5.93
CA ALA A 219 -6.00 -3.63 4.95
C ALA A 219 -5.04 -4.67 4.32
N SER A 220 -5.41 -5.19 3.15
CA SER A 220 -4.74 -6.31 2.51
C SER A 220 -4.91 -6.26 1.00
N LEU A 221 -3.99 -6.93 0.28
CA LEU A 221 -4.07 -7.05 -1.18
C LEU A 221 -5.36 -7.75 -1.62
N GLU A 222 -5.79 -8.79 -0.91
CA GLU A 222 -7.05 -9.48 -1.19
C GLU A 222 -8.25 -8.54 -1.00
N GLY A 223 -8.26 -7.76 0.09
CA GLY A 223 -9.27 -6.73 0.33
C GLY A 223 -9.33 -5.68 -0.79
N ALA A 224 -8.18 -5.17 -1.22
CA ALA A 224 -8.08 -4.21 -2.33
C ALA A 224 -8.62 -4.79 -3.65
N VAL A 225 -8.23 -6.02 -4.00
CA VAL A 225 -8.68 -6.68 -5.24
C VAL A 225 -10.19 -6.92 -5.21
N ARG A 226 -10.72 -7.48 -4.12
CA ARG A 226 -12.15 -7.71 -3.95
C ARG A 226 -12.96 -6.42 -4.02
N SER A 227 -12.47 -5.38 -3.36
CA SER A 227 -13.08 -4.06 -3.40
C SER A 227 -13.15 -3.51 -4.83
N GLY A 228 -12.08 -3.63 -5.61
CA GLY A 228 -12.06 -3.20 -7.01
C GLY A 228 -13.10 -3.94 -7.86
N VAL A 229 -13.23 -5.26 -7.68
CA VAL A 229 -14.24 -6.08 -8.35
C VAL A 229 -15.66 -5.66 -7.95
N LEU A 230 -15.91 -5.39 -6.68
CA LEU A 230 -17.21 -4.92 -6.19
C LEU A 230 -17.56 -3.55 -6.78
N ALA A 231 -16.62 -2.59 -6.73
CA ALA A 231 -16.81 -1.26 -7.31
C ALA A 231 -17.13 -1.32 -8.81
N ALA A 232 -16.41 -2.14 -9.57
CA ALA A 232 -16.69 -2.37 -10.99
C ALA A 232 -18.10 -2.92 -11.22
N ARG A 233 -18.54 -3.91 -10.42
CA ARG A 233 -19.90 -4.45 -10.51
C ARG A 233 -20.98 -3.41 -10.23
N HIS A 234 -20.78 -2.55 -9.23
CA HIS A 234 -21.71 -1.45 -8.94
C HIS A 234 -21.86 -0.54 -10.15
N ILE A 235 -20.74 -0.05 -10.69
CA ILE A 235 -20.78 0.87 -11.82
C ILE A 235 -21.11 0.20 -13.15
N THR A 236 -21.18 -1.13 -13.28
CA THR A 236 -21.66 -1.77 -14.52
C THR A 236 -23.12 -2.18 -14.44
N ASN A 237 -23.58 -2.63 -13.26
CA ASN A 237 -24.93 -3.16 -13.06
C ASN A 237 -26.01 -2.07 -12.88
N ASP A 238 -25.61 -0.81 -12.68
CA ASP A 238 -26.50 0.37 -12.72
C ASP A 238 -27.24 0.56 -14.08
N GLN A 239 -27.10 -0.34 -15.04
CA GLN A 239 -27.87 -0.33 -16.31
C GLN A 239 -29.25 -1.01 -16.21
N VAL A 240 -29.66 -1.56 -15.06
CA VAL A 240 -30.91 -2.33 -14.92
C VAL A 240 -31.88 -1.75 -13.87
N ARG A 241 -31.85 -0.44 -13.59
CA ARG A 241 -32.88 0.20 -12.76
C ARG A 241 -33.54 1.37 -13.45
#